data_AF-A0A395RAL0-F1
#
_entry.id   AF-A0A395RAL0-F1
#
_cell.length_a   1.000
_cell.length_b   1.000
_cell.length_c   1.000
_cell.angle_alpha   90.00
_cell.angle_beta   90.00
_cell.angle_gamma   90.00
#
_symmetry.space_group_name_H-M   'P 1'
#
loop_
_entity.id
_entity.type
_entity.pdbx_description
1 polymer ?
#
loop_
_entity_poly.entity_id
_entity_poly.type
_entity_poly.pdbx_seq_one_letter_code
_entity_poly.pdbx_strand_id
1 'polypeptide(L)'
;MSTPNLNLTELANQQNQYLNANATFAIIDALLQTPVISKTLTAAPGSPADGALYIMADAWAGITGAAADRLALYRTGSGWIVITPKEGWKKEVLADGLTYRYDGSDWLEWIASSSTAFADITGSPGDNTALAAALAAKADAVQDNLSASVAPTVDNDETEGYEPRSRWFDIVAGESYLCLSAATGAAVWVQTSVTLDELGSAALANMGSGGDEVPDNDAVDAKIAAVVGDIDAALDAINGEVI
;
A
#
# COMPACT_ATOMS: atom_id res chain seq x y z
N MET A 1 -1.51 30.37 47.28
CA MET A 1 -1.49 29.96 45.87
C MET A 1 -1.48 28.44 45.85
N SER A 2 -2.05 27.82 44.83
CA SER A 2 -2.12 26.36 44.68
C SER A 2 -1.63 25.96 43.30
N THR A 3 -1.22 24.69 43.15
CA THR A 3 -0.85 24.17 41.82
C THR A 3 -2.09 24.06 40.92
N PRO A 4 -1.97 24.22 39.59
CA PRO A 4 -3.13 24.34 38.71
C PRO A 4 -3.96 23.07 38.55
N ASN A 5 -3.34 21.88 38.61
CA ASN A 5 -4.01 20.63 38.26
C ASN A 5 -4.50 19.83 39.47
N LEU A 6 -3.66 19.67 40.49
CA LEU A 6 -3.92 18.91 41.71
C LEU A 6 -4.36 19.77 42.89
N ASN A 7 -4.37 21.10 42.75
CA ASN A 7 -4.67 22.05 43.82
C ASN A 7 -3.81 21.84 45.09
N LEU A 8 -2.53 21.53 44.93
CA LEU A 8 -1.61 21.40 46.06
C LEU A 8 -1.34 22.78 46.66
N THR A 9 -1.56 22.94 47.95
CA THR A 9 -1.32 24.20 48.67
C THR A 9 0.17 24.53 48.69
N GLU A 10 0.55 25.68 48.15
CA GLU A 10 1.92 26.19 48.20
C GLU A 10 2.20 26.85 49.56
N LEU A 11 3.41 26.64 50.08
CA LEU A 11 3.89 27.19 51.34
C LEU A 11 4.22 28.68 51.18
N ALA A 12 3.97 29.47 52.23
CA ALA A 12 4.27 30.91 52.30
C ALA A 12 5.46 31.20 53.23
N ASN A 13 6.05 32.41 53.10
CA ASN A 13 7.21 32.98 53.83
C ASN A 13 8.53 33.09 53.07
N GLN A 14 8.57 32.75 51.78
CA GLN A 14 9.71 33.01 50.87
C GLN A 14 11.09 32.52 51.36
N GLN A 15 11.17 31.62 52.35
CA GLN A 15 12.43 31.00 52.76
C GLN A 15 12.82 29.93 51.74
N ASN A 16 14.12 29.72 51.54
CA ASN A 16 14.64 28.77 50.54
C ASN A 16 13.99 27.37 50.63
N GLN A 17 13.74 26.87 51.84
CA GLN A 17 13.06 25.59 52.04
C GLN A 17 11.63 25.55 51.46
N TYR A 18 10.88 26.64 51.59
CA TYR A 18 9.53 26.76 51.03
C TYR A 18 9.56 26.91 49.51
N LEU A 19 10.51 27.69 48.97
CA LEU A 19 10.70 27.82 47.52
C LEU A 19 11.03 26.46 46.88
N ASN A 20 11.95 25.70 47.49
CA ASN A 20 12.32 24.37 47.00
C ASN A 20 11.16 23.38 47.09
N ALA A 21 10.36 23.44 48.16
CA ALA A 21 9.18 22.60 48.31
C ALA A 21 8.11 22.95 47.26
N ASN A 22 7.81 24.23 47.05
CA ASN A 22 6.84 24.68 46.06
C ASN A 22 7.28 24.34 44.62
N ALA A 23 8.56 24.47 44.30
CA ALA A 23 9.11 24.02 43.01
C ALA A 23 8.93 22.50 42.83
N THR A 24 9.12 21.71 43.89
CA THR A 24 8.89 20.26 43.87
C THR A 24 7.40 19.92 43.65
N PHE A 25 6.49 20.66 44.31
CA PHE A 25 5.05 20.48 44.12
C PHE A 25 4.61 20.80 42.68
N ALA A 26 5.16 21.85 42.07
CA ALA A 26 4.90 22.18 40.67
C ALA A 26 5.34 21.05 39.72
N ILE A 27 6.50 20.43 39.98
CA ILE A 27 6.98 19.28 39.19
C ILE A 27 6.06 18.06 39.39
N ILE A 28 5.65 17.75 40.62
CA ILE A 28 4.75 16.61 40.91
C ILE A 28 3.40 16.80 40.21
N ASP A 29 2.83 18.00 40.29
CA ASP A 29 1.59 18.39 39.62
C ASP A 29 1.68 18.18 38.10
N ALA A 30 2.77 18.68 37.50
CA ALA A 30 3.06 18.54 36.08
C ALA A 30 3.23 17.08 35.65
N LEU A 31 3.91 16.26 36.45
CA LEU A 31 4.18 14.87 36.09
C LEU A 31 2.94 13.97 36.19
N LEU A 32 2.06 14.18 37.17
CA LEU A 32 0.95 13.27 37.44
C LEU A 32 -0.30 13.50 36.58
N GLN A 33 -0.74 14.74 36.37
CA GLN A 33 -2.07 15.03 35.79
C GLN A 33 -2.04 16.07 34.67
N THR A 34 -0.86 16.52 34.24
CA THR A 34 -0.77 17.49 33.13
C THR A 34 -0.45 16.78 31.82
N PRO A 35 -1.34 16.84 30.81
CA PRO A 35 -1.02 16.40 29.46
C PRO A 35 -0.07 17.40 28.78
N VAL A 36 0.78 16.89 27.91
CA VAL A 36 1.70 17.70 27.09
C VAL A 36 0.89 18.34 25.97
N ILE A 37 1.02 19.65 25.77
CA ILE A 37 0.27 20.37 24.72
C ILE A 37 0.85 20.05 23.34
N SER A 38 2.18 20.07 23.20
CA SER A 38 2.88 19.76 21.96
C SER A 38 4.29 19.24 22.23
N LYS A 39 4.79 18.41 21.31
CA LYS A 39 6.17 17.87 21.29
C LYS A 39 7.04 18.40 20.15
N THR A 40 6.50 19.25 19.28
CA THR A 40 7.15 19.65 18.01
C THR A 40 7.68 21.08 17.99
N LEU A 41 7.49 21.83 19.08
CA LEU A 41 7.90 23.23 19.16
C LEU A 41 9.42 23.36 19.36
N THR A 42 10.05 24.12 18.46
CA THR A 42 11.49 24.45 18.51
C THR A 42 11.76 25.78 19.23
N ALA A 43 10.73 26.51 19.64
CA ALA A 43 10.83 27.73 20.43
C ALA A 43 9.71 27.81 21.48
N ALA A 44 9.99 28.50 22.59
CA ALA A 44 9.03 28.70 23.66
C ALA A 44 7.80 29.51 23.18
N PRO A 45 6.57 29.10 23.53
CA PRO A 45 5.38 29.91 23.29
C PRO A 45 5.51 31.30 23.94
N GLY A 46 5.02 32.34 23.25
CA GLY A 46 5.07 33.72 23.75
C GLY A 46 4.10 34.01 24.89
N SER A 47 3.02 33.23 25.04
CA SER A 47 2.01 33.40 26.10
C SER A 47 1.42 32.05 26.55
N PRO A 48 2.23 31.17 27.16
CA PRO A 48 1.74 29.90 27.70
C PRO A 48 0.84 30.15 28.93
N ALA A 49 -0.16 29.28 29.11
CA ALA A 49 -0.99 29.28 30.31
C ALA A 49 -0.21 28.75 31.52
N ASP A 50 -0.60 29.16 32.73
CA ASP A 50 -0.02 28.61 33.96
C ASP A 50 -0.24 27.09 34.05
N GLY A 51 0.83 26.32 34.27
CA GLY A 51 0.79 24.86 34.27
C GLY A 51 0.90 24.22 32.88
N ALA A 52 1.09 25.00 31.81
CA ALA A 52 1.29 24.44 30.48
C ALA A 52 2.57 23.59 30.40
N LEU A 53 2.46 22.39 29.85
CA LEU A 53 3.55 21.42 29.71
C LEU A 53 3.82 21.13 28.24
N TYR A 54 5.09 21.13 27.85
CA TYR A 54 5.55 20.85 26.49
C TYR A 54 6.70 19.83 26.51
N ILE A 55 6.90 19.10 25.41
CA ILE A 55 8.17 18.43 25.14
C ILE A 55 8.92 19.30 24.13
N MET A 56 10.17 19.64 24.45
CA MET A 56 11.02 20.48 23.61
C MET A 56 11.50 19.68 22.39
N ALA A 57 11.20 20.13 21.17
CA ALA A 57 11.77 19.54 19.97
C ALA A 57 13.24 19.94 19.75
N ASP A 58 13.66 21.05 20.35
CA ASP A 58 15.03 21.56 20.34
C ASP A 58 15.29 22.44 21.58
N ALA A 59 16.53 22.83 21.83
CA ALA A 59 16.92 23.74 22.92
C ALA A 59 16.31 25.14 22.73
N TRP A 60 15.27 25.45 23.49
CA TRP A 60 14.64 26.78 23.47
C TRP A 60 15.57 27.87 24.01
N ALA A 61 15.73 28.95 23.24
CA ALA A 61 16.62 30.05 23.59
C ALA A 61 16.21 30.74 24.90
N GLY A 62 17.21 31.08 25.74
CA GLY A 62 17.00 31.85 26.97
C GLY A 62 16.43 31.06 28.15
N ILE A 63 16.29 29.73 28.04
CA ILE A 63 15.79 28.86 29.11
C ILE A 63 16.92 27.97 29.62
N THR A 64 17.23 28.08 30.92
CA THR A 64 18.28 27.30 31.57
C THR A 64 17.94 25.81 31.57
N GLY A 65 18.85 24.99 31.07
CA GLY A 65 18.68 23.53 31.01
C GLY A 65 17.85 23.04 29.82
N ALA A 66 17.44 23.93 28.91
CA ALA A 66 16.74 23.57 27.69
C ALA A 66 17.62 22.68 26.78
N ALA A 67 17.03 21.59 26.32
CA ALA A 67 17.59 20.65 25.35
C ALA A 67 16.42 19.92 24.69
N ALA A 68 16.67 19.28 23.55
CA ALA A 68 15.71 18.37 22.94
C ALA A 68 15.25 17.29 23.94
N ASP A 69 14.00 16.84 23.77
CA ASP A 69 13.33 15.78 24.52
C ASP A 69 13.10 16.07 26.01
N ARG A 70 13.45 17.28 26.47
CA ARG A 70 13.14 17.75 27.83
C ARG A 70 11.67 18.17 27.95
N LEU A 71 11.13 18.02 29.15
CA LEU A 71 9.81 18.53 29.50
C LEU A 71 9.94 19.99 29.96
N ALA A 72 9.12 20.88 29.40
CA ALA A 72 9.09 22.30 29.73
C ALA A 72 7.75 22.64 30.40
N LEU A 73 7.79 22.97 31.69
CA LEU A 73 6.63 23.42 32.47
C LEU A 73 6.67 24.94 32.61
N TYR A 74 5.57 25.62 32.27
CA TYR A 74 5.43 27.05 32.55
C TYR A 74 4.71 27.30 33.88
N ARG A 75 5.28 28.17 34.73
CA ARG A 75 4.65 28.66 35.96
C ARG A 75 4.61 30.18 35.98
N THR A 76 3.44 30.75 36.27
CA THR A 76 3.31 32.19 36.47
C THR A 76 4.16 32.64 37.67
N GLY A 77 5.08 33.59 37.43
CA GLY A 77 5.99 34.12 38.45
C GLY A 77 7.34 33.40 38.57
N SER A 78 7.42 32.10 38.24
CA SER A 78 8.67 31.33 38.26
C SER A 78 9.27 31.10 36.86
N GLY A 79 8.49 31.31 35.80
CA GLY A 79 8.93 31.11 34.41
C GLY A 79 8.97 29.64 34.01
N TRP A 80 9.90 29.30 33.11
CA TRP A 80 10.06 27.94 32.59
C TRP A 80 10.88 27.06 33.54
N ILE A 81 10.31 25.92 33.89
CA ILE A 81 10.95 24.87 34.66
C ILE A 81 11.22 23.71 33.70
N VAL A 82 12.50 23.38 33.51
CA VAL A 82 12.91 22.26 32.66
C VAL A 82 13.07 21.00 33.49
N ILE A 83 12.46 19.92 33.03
CA ILE A 83 12.47 18.62 33.68
C ILE A 83 13.13 17.60 32.74
N THR A 84 14.17 16.94 33.25
CA THR A 84 14.84 15.82 32.57
C THR A 84 14.00 14.54 32.71
N PRO A 85 13.44 13.99 31.61
CA PRO A 85 12.73 12.73 31.68
C PRO A 85 13.65 11.57 32.04
N LYS A 86 13.08 10.53 32.65
CA LYS A 86 13.74 9.25 32.87
C LYS A 86 13.08 8.18 32.01
N GLU A 87 13.85 7.18 31.63
CA GLU A 87 13.34 6.01 30.91
C GLU A 87 12.10 5.44 31.61
N GLY A 88 11.06 5.13 30.84
CA GLY A 88 9.79 4.60 31.32
C GLY A 88 8.71 5.65 31.61
N TRP A 89 9.05 6.94 31.62
CA TRP A 89 8.05 8.01 31.77
C TRP A 89 7.07 8.01 30.62
N LYS A 90 5.79 8.30 30.93
CA LYS A 90 4.71 8.34 29.95
C LYS A 90 4.02 9.69 29.99
N LYS A 91 3.70 10.24 28.82
CA LYS A 91 2.96 11.48 28.65
C LYS A 91 2.02 11.41 27.47
N GLU A 92 0.79 11.84 27.68
CA GLU A 92 -0.15 12.09 26.60
C GLU A 92 0.14 13.45 25.97
N VAL A 93 0.22 13.50 24.65
CA VAL A 93 0.42 14.73 23.87
C VAL A 93 -0.90 15.09 23.19
N LEU A 94 -1.50 16.21 23.60
CA LEU A 94 -2.82 16.66 23.13
C LEU A 94 -2.84 16.99 21.63
N ALA A 95 -1.77 17.58 21.09
CA ALA A 95 -1.68 17.89 19.66
C ALA A 95 -1.79 16.64 18.78
N ASP A 96 -1.27 15.52 19.25
CA ASP A 96 -1.20 14.26 18.50
C ASP A 96 -2.34 13.30 18.91
N GLY A 97 -2.94 13.50 20.09
CA GLY A 97 -3.94 12.60 20.66
C GLY A 97 -3.37 11.24 21.08
N LEU A 98 -2.04 11.16 21.28
CA LEU A 98 -1.30 9.92 21.52
C LEU A 98 -0.55 9.97 22.85
N THR A 99 -0.35 8.79 23.45
CA THR A 99 0.56 8.62 24.58
C THR A 99 1.94 8.28 24.06
N TYR A 100 2.96 8.93 24.61
CA TYR A 100 4.37 8.65 24.35
C TYR A 100 5.05 8.12 25.61
N ARG A 101 6.02 7.22 25.44
CA ARG A 101 6.92 6.72 26.49
C ARG A 101 8.36 7.12 26.14
N TYR A 102 9.06 7.69 27.11
CA TYR A 102 10.49 7.98 26.97
C TYR A 102 11.33 6.70 27.15
N ASP A 103 12.21 6.40 26.21
CA ASP A 103 13.04 5.18 26.20
C ASP A 103 14.46 5.38 26.77
N GLY A 104 14.79 6.60 27.19
CA GLY A 104 16.13 6.98 27.64
C GLY A 104 16.83 7.93 26.67
N SER A 105 16.49 7.86 25.38
CA SER A 105 16.95 8.73 24.29
C SER A 105 15.83 9.62 23.76
N ASP A 106 14.69 9.03 23.39
CA ASP A 106 13.63 9.67 22.62
C ASP A 106 12.23 9.37 23.19
N TRP A 107 11.25 10.19 22.78
CA TRP A 107 9.82 9.95 23.05
C TRP A 107 9.16 9.12 21.94
N LEU A 108 8.98 7.83 22.21
CA LEU A 108 8.33 6.88 21.32
C LEU A 108 6.85 6.76 21.59
N GLU A 109 6.04 6.45 20.58
CA GLU A 109 4.62 6.20 20.77
C GLU A 109 4.40 4.99 21.69
N TRP A 110 3.66 5.21 22.77
CA TRP A 110 3.20 4.15 23.64
C TRP A 110 1.97 3.51 23.00
N ILE A 111 2.23 2.54 22.13
CA ILE A 111 1.20 1.64 21.65
C ILE A 111 0.93 0.64 22.77
N ALA A 112 -0.30 0.62 23.30
CA ALA A 112 -0.75 -0.43 24.20
C ALA A 112 -0.93 -1.72 23.39
N SER A 113 0.17 -2.35 23.00
CA SER A 113 0.12 -3.58 22.21
C SER A 113 -0.47 -4.70 23.06
N SER A 114 -1.65 -5.20 22.70
CA SER A 114 -1.92 -6.61 22.92
C SER A 114 -0.89 -7.37 22.08
N SER A 115 0.03 -8.08 22.74
CA SER A 115 1.09 -8.88 22.11
C SER A 115 0.61 -9.89 21.07
N THR A 116 -0.71 -10.10 20.97
CA THR A 116 -1.38 -10.99 20.02
C THR A 116 -1.64 -10.39 18.63
N ALA A 117 -1.53 -9.06 18.44
CA ALA A 117 -1.84 -8.45 17.14
C ALA A 117 -0.66 -8.40 16.15
N PHE A 118 0.58 -8.59 16.64
CA PHE A 118 1.80 -8.40 15.85
C PHE A 118 2.80 -9.56 15.93
N ALA A 119 2.46 -10.66 16.60
CA ALA A 119 3.39 -11.78 16.81
C ALA A 119 3.82 -12.48 15.49
N ASP A 120 3.10 -12.28 14.39
CA ASP A 120 3.37 -12.92 13.10
C ASP A 120 4.22 -12.05 12.14
N ILE A 121 4.59 -10.83 12.55
CA ILE A 121 5.55 -9.98 11.84
C ILE A 121 6.78 -9.86 12.73
N THR A 122 7.90 -10.39 12.27
CA THR A 122 9.20 -10.36 12.97
C THR A 122 9.83 -8.96 12.95
N GLY A 123 9.13 -7.95 13.47
CA GLY A 123 9.56 -6.56 13.46
C GLY A 123 8.73 -5.66 14.36
N SER A 124 9.36 -4.59 14.83
CA SER A 124 8.74 -3.54 15.66
C SER A 124 7.47 -2.99 15.00
N PRO A 125 6.42 -2.62 15.78
CA PRO A 125 5.24 -1.95 15.22
C PRO A 125 5.64 -0.71 14.43
N GLY A 126 5.13 -0.56 13.20
CA GLY A 126 5.36 0.60 12.33
C GLY A 126 6.43 0.41 11.25
N ASP A 127 7.28 -0.63 11.31
CA ASP A 127 8.21 -0.94 10.24
C ASP A 127 7.59 -1.88 9.20
N ASN A 128 6.90 -1.28 8.22
CA ASN A 128 6.33 -2.01 7.08
C ASN A 128 7.37 -2.43 6.04
N THR A 129 8.67 -2.17 6.24
CA THR A 129 9.72 -2.50 5.27
C THR A 129 9.82 -4.00 5.04
N ALA A 130 9.79 -4.79 6.11
CA ALA A 130 9.83 -6.25 6.02
C ALA A 130 8.57 -6.83 5.38
N LEU A 131 7.40 -6.26 5.68
CA LEU A 131 6.13 -6.64 5.06
C LEU A 131 6.12 -6.31 3.56
N ALA A 132 6.62 -5.13 3.18
CA ALA A 132 6.76 -4.74 1.79
C ALA A 132 7.70 -5.67 1.03
N ALA A 133 8.84 -6.05 1.63
CA ALA A 133 9.76 -7.01 1.03
C ALA A 133 9.15 -8.42 0.89
N ALA A 134 8.43 -8.90 1.90
CA ALA A 134 7.76 -10.20 1.86
C ALA A 134 6.63 -10.23 0.82
N LEU A 135 5.85 -9.15 0.72
CA LEU A 135 4.79 -9.03 -0.29
C LEU A 135 5.38 -8.92 -1.70
N ALA A 136 6.44 -8.16 -1.90
CA ALA A 136 7.16 -8.09 -3.18
C ALA A 136 7.70 -9.47 -3.59
N ALA A 137 8.17 -10.28 -2.65
CA ALA A 137 8.60 -11.66 -2.92
C ALA A 137 7.46 -12.65 -3.18
N LYS A 138 6.20 -12.26 -2.90
CA LYS A 138 4.99 -13.08 -3.14
C LYS A 138 4.14 -12.59 -4.29
N ALA A 139 4.31 -11.35 -4.74
CA ALA A 139 3.69 -10.86 -5.96
C ALA A 139 4.19 -11.70 -7.14
N ASP A 140 3.26 -12.15 -7.98
CA ASP A 140 3.62 -12.65 -9.30
C ASP A 140 4.17 -11.45 -10.07
N ALA A 141 5.49 -11.40 -10.24
CA ALA A 141 6.18 -10.25 -10.79
C ALA A 141 5.99 -10.11 -12.31
N VAL A 142 5.38 -11.11 -12.95
CA VAL A 142 5.10 -11.08 -14.39
C VAL A 142 4.12 -9.96 -14.69
N GLN A 143 4.59 -8.96 -15.44
CA GLN A 143 3.80 -7.82 -15.88
C GLN A 143 2.78 -8.23 -16.95
N ASP A 144 1.52 -7.87 -16.75
CA ASP A 144 0.47 -7.99 -17.77
C ASP A 144 0.00 -6.60 -18.21
N ASN A 145 -0.18 -6.39 -19.52
CA ASN A 145 -0.83 -5.20 -20.06
C ASN A 145 -2.33 -5.47 -20.26
N LEU A 146 -3.18 -4.90 -19.40
CA LEU A 146 -4.62 -5.16 -19.40
C LEU A 146 -5.45 -4.05 -20.08
N SER A 147 -4.81 -3.05 -20.67
CA SER A 147 -5.48 -1.85 -21.17
C SER A 147 -4.91 -1.30 -22.46
N ALA A 148 -4.17 -2.11 -23.22
CA ALA A 148 -3.58 -1.67 -24.47
C ALA A 148 -4.66 -1.40 -25.52
N SER A 149 -4.50 -0.34 -26.31
CA SER A 149 -5.41 -0.01 -27.40
C SER A 149 -4.93 -0.50 -28.77
N VAL A 150 -3.80 -1.21 -28.80
CA VAL A 150 -3.15 -1.75 -30.00
C VAL A 150 -2.43 -3.06 -29.63
N ALA A 151 -2.18 -3.89 -30.64
CA ALA A 151 -1.37 -5.11 -30.53
C ALA A 151 0.07 -4.79 -30.07
N PRO A 152 0.73 -5.74 -29.37
CA PRO A 152 2.12 -5.55 -28.93
C PRO A 152 3.08 -5.55 -30.12
N THR A 153 4.19 -4.86 -29.95
CA THR A 153 5.29 -4.78 -30.92
C THR A 153 6.55 -5.45 -30.36
N VAL A 154 7.59 -5.55 -31.19
CA VAL A 154 8.89 -6.11 -30.77
C VAL A 154 9.59 -5.28 -29.70
N ASP A 155 9.21 -4.02 -29.53
CA ASP A 155 9.76 -3.10 -28.53
C ASP A 155 9.11 -3.29 -27.15
N ASN A 156 7.96 -3.97 -27.08
CA ASN A 156 7.30 -4.27 -25.80
C ASN A 156 7.97 -5.48 -25.13
N ASP A 157 9.10 -5.21 -24.47
CA ASP A 157 10.11 -6.19 -24.05
C ASP A 157 10.51 -6.06 -22.56
N GLU A 158 11.63 -6.66 -22.16
CA GLU A 158 12.17 -6.64 -20.80
C GLU A 158 12.53 -5.24 -20.28
N THR A 159 12.78 -4.28 -21.18
CA THR A 159 13.04 -2.88 -20.79
C THR A 159 11.78 -2.18 -20.29
N GLU A 160 10.60 -2.64 -20.71
CA GLU A 160 9.29 -2.20 -20.24
C GLU A 160 8.75 -3.06 -19.08
N GLY A 161 9.53 -4.04 -18.60
CA GLY A 161 9.18 -4.93 -17.49
C GLY A 161 8.44 -6.21 -17.89
N TYR A 162 8.34 -6.51 -19.18
CA TYR A 162 7.75 -7.77 -19.65
C TYR A 162 8.76 -8.92 -19.56
N GLU A 163 8.23 -10.12 -19.36
CA GLU A 163 8.99 -11.37 -19.37
C GLU A 163 8.18 -12.50 -20.03
N PRO A 164 8.78 -13.65 -20.39
CA PRO A 164 8.01 -14.80 -20.83
C PRO A 164 6.89 -15.13 -19.83
N ARG A 165 5.68 -15.41 -20.33
CA ARG A 165 4.40 -15.54 -19.58
C ARG A 165 3.60 -14.24 -19.40
N SER A 166 4.16 -13.07 -19.72
CA SER A 166 3.40 -11.82 -19.75
C SER A 166 2.24 -11.89 -20.73
N ARG A 167 1.11 -11.27 -20.39
CA ARG A 167 -0.09 -11.19 -21.23
C ARG A 167 -0.36 -9.76 -21.67
N TRP A 168 -0.94 -9.62 -22.85
CA TRP A 168 -1.30 -8.34 -23.41
C TRP A 168 -2.72 -8.39 -23.97
N PHE A 169 -3.55 -7.44 -23.57
CA PHE A 169 -4.94 -7.32 -24.02
C PHE A 169 -5.10 -6.06 -24.86
N ASP A 170 -5.32 -6.23 -26.17
CA ASP A 170 -5.78 -5.17 -27.05
C ASP A 170 -7.30 -5.03 -26.89
N ILE A 171 -7.72 -4.06 -26.08
CA ILE A 171 -9.13 -3.84 -25.73
C ILE A 171 -9.93 -3.21 -26.87
N VAL A 172 -9.27 -2.68 -27.91
CA VAL A 172 -9.93 -2.09 -29.07
C VAL A 172 -10.19 -3.17 -30.12
N ALA A 173 -9.20 -4.02 -30.39
CA ALA A 173 -9.35 -5.16 -31.29
C ALA A 173 -10.08 -6.36 -30.66
N GLY A 174 -10.10 -6.46 -29.32
CA GLY A 174 -10.65 -7.62 -28.62
C GLY A 174 -9.74 -8.84 -28.63
N GLU A 175 -8.42 -8.62 -28.77
CA GLU A 175 -7.40 -9.66 -28.92
C GLU A 175 -6.51 -9.77 -27.68
N SER A 176 -5.95 -10.96 -27.46
CA SER A 176 -5.05 -11.30 -26.36
C SER A 176 -3.80 -11.99 -26.86
N TYR A 177 -2.66 -11.60 -26.30
CA TYR A 177 -1.34 -12.10 -26.68
C TYR A 177 -0.57 -12.61 -25.46
N LEU A 178 0.29 -13.60 -25.68
CA LEU A 178 1.22 -14.16 -24.70
C LEU A 178 2.66 -13.91 -25.14
N CYS A 179 3.48 -13.36 -24.24
CA CYS A 179 4.91 -13.19 -24.46
C CYS A 179 5.63 -14.53 -24.30
N LEU A 180 6.32 -14.97 -25.34
CA LEU A 180 7.20 -16.14 -25.32
C LEU A 180 8.67 -15.76 -25.13
N SER A 181 9.05 -14.54 -25.50
CA SER A 181 10.38 -13.97 -25.32
C SER A 181 10.25 -12.47 -25.17
N ALA A 182 10.87 -11.90 -24.13
CA ALA A 182 10.92 -10.45 -23.92
C ALA A 182 12.30 -9.87 -24.24
N ALA A 183 13.05 -10.49 -25.16
CA ALA A 183 14.38 -10.04 -25.52
C ALA A 183 14.37 -8.58 -26.00
N THR A 184 15.30 -7.77 -25.50
CA THR A 184 15.42 -6.35 -25.84
C THR A 184 15.38 -6.09 -27.36
N GLY A 185 14.40 -5.29 -27.83
CA GLY A 185 14.14 -4.92 -29.22
C GLY A 185 13.70 -6.07 -30.14
N ALA A 186 13.37 -7.23 -29.56
CA ALA A 186 13.06 -8.45 -30.27
C ALA A 186 12.05 -9.32 -29.50
N ALA A 187 11.09 -8.69 -28.83
CA ALA A 187 10.04 -9.42 -28.13
C ALA A 187 9.21 -10.28 -29.10
N VAL A 188 8.84 -11.47 -28.64
CA VAL A 188 8.02 -12.44 -29.39
C VAL A 188 6.70 -12.58 -28.67
N TRP A 189 5.67 -11.99 -29.26
CA TRP A 189 4.29 -12.06 -28.81
C TRP A 189 3.49 -12.98 -29.72
N VAL A 190 2.74 -13.91 -29.13
CA VAL A 190 1.87 -14.84 -29.85
C VAL A 190 0.43 -14.50 -29.53
N GLN A 191 -0.40 -14.28 -30.56
CA GLN A 191 -1.84 -14.13 -30.40
C GLN A 191 -2.45 -15.44 -29.90
N THR A 192 -3.28 -15.36 -28.87
CA THR A 192 -3.89 -16.50 -28.16
C THR A 192 -5.41 -16.50 -28.23
N SER A 193 -5.98 -15.54 -28.94
CA SER A 193 -7.40 -15.39 -29.22
C SER A 193 -7.64 -15.41 -30.73
N VAL A 194 -8.91 -15.60 -31.08
CA VAL A 194 -9.42 -15.46 -32.44
C VAL A 194 -10.73 -14.69 -32.34
N THR A 195 -10.88 -13.62 -33.11
CA THR A 195 -12.12 -12.84 -33.17
C THR A 195 -13.20 -13.54 -33.98
N LEU A 196 -14.46 -13.07 -33.86
CA LEU A 196 -15.59 -13.70 -34.54
C LEU A 196 -15.46 -13.65 -36.08
N ASP A 197 -14.88 -12.58 -36.61
CA ASP A 197 -14.65 -12.42 -38.06
C ASP A 197 -13.55 -13.38 -38.57
N GLU A 198 -12.52 -13.61 -37.76
CA GLU A 198 -11.47 -14.59 -38.03
C GLU A 198 -11.99 -16.02 -37.93
N LEU A 199 -12.84 -16.33 -36.93
CA LEU A 199 -13.52 -17.62 -36.82
C LEU A 199 -14.47 -17.86 -37.99
N GLY A 200 -15.19 -16.83 -38.45
CA GLY A 200 -16.06 -16.91 -39.62
C GLY A 200 -15.27 -17.25 -40.88
N SER A 201 -14.11 -16.63 -41.07
CA SER A 201 -13.21 -16.91 -42.18
C SER A 201 -12.57 -18.30 -42.07
N ALA A 202 -12.18 -18.72 -40.87
CA ALA A 202 -11.60 -20.05 -40.61
C ALA A 202 -12.62 -21.19 -40.76
N ALA A 203 -13.89 -20.95 -40.46
CA ALA A 203 -14.96 -21.94 -40.68
C ALA A 203 -15.26 -22.21 -42.15
N LEU A 204 -14.90 -21.27 -43.03
CA LEU A 204 -15.06 -21.37 -44.49
C LEU A 204 -13.76 -21.80 -45.19
N ALA A 205 -12.61 -21.69 -44.53
CA ALA A 205 -11.33 -22.11 -45.06
C ALA A 205 -11.08 -23.59 -44.75
N ASN A 206 -10.54 -24.34 -45.71
CA ASN A 206 -10.11 -25.71 -45.46
C ASN A 206 -8.93 -25.68 -44.46
N MET A 207 -9.20 -26.08 -43.21
CA MET A 207 -8.22 -26.08 -42.12
C MET A 207 -7.30 -27.32 -42.12
N GLY A 208 -7.31 -28.13 -43.18
CA GLY A 208 -6.32 -29.20 -43.36
C GLY A 208 -6.33 -29.89 -44.73
N SER A 209 -5.74 -31.09 -44.82
CA SER A 209 -5.68 -31.87 -46.07
C SER A 209 -5.93 -33.38 -45.87
N GLY A 210 -6.55 -33.76 -44.75
CA GLY A 210 -6.75 -35.13 -44.26
C GLY A 210 -8.23 -35.51 -44.10
N GLY A 211 -8.52 -36.81 -44.22
CA GLY A 211 -9.89 -37.34 -44.28
C GLY A 211 -10.75 -37.25 -43.01
N ASP A 212 -10.18 -36.78 -41.89
CA ASP A 212 -10.87 -36.61 -40.60
C ASP A 212 -11.19 -35.12 -40.27
N GLU A 213 -11.05 -34.23 -41.26
CA GLU A 213 -11.31 -32.81 -41.09
C GLU A 213 -12.79 -32.46 -41.28
N VAL A 214 -13.21 -31.37 -40.65
CA VAL A 214 -14.59 -30.87 -40.69
C VAL A 214 -14.96 -30.61 -42.16
N PRO A 215 -16.01 -31.25 -42.71
CA PRO A 215 -16.39 -31.07 -44.11
C PRO A 215 -16.66 -29.58 -44.41
N ASP A 216 -15.99 -29.03 -45.41
CA ASP A 216 -16.32 -27.72 -45.96
C ASP A 216 -17.53 -27.82 -46.91
N ASN A 217 -18.06 -26.67 -47.32
CA ASN A 217 -19.21 -26.63 -48.24
C ASN A 217 -18.87 -27.26 -49.60
N ASP A 218 -17.63 -27.14 -50.07
CA ASP A 218 -17.21 -27.71 -51.36
C ASP A 218 -17.19 -29.25 -51.32
N ALA A 219 -16.75 -29.84 -50.21
CA ALA A 219 -16.78 -31.29 -49.98
C ALA A 219 -18.21 -31.81 -49.77
N VAL A 220 -19.07 -31.01 -49.14
CA VAL A 220 -20.51 -31.32 -49.03
C VAL A 220 -21.19 -31.24 -50.39
N ASP A 221 -20.92 -30.20 -51.18
CA ASP A 221 -21.44 -30.01 -52.53
C ASP A 221 -20.98 -31.10 -53.49
N ALA A 222 -19.72 -31.54 -53.38
CA ALA A 222 -19.21 -32.68 -54.15
C ALA A 222 -19.91 -33.99 -53.81
N LYS A 223 -20.21 -34.24 -52.52
CA LYS A 223 -21.00 -35.41 -52.10
C LYS A 223 -22.44 -35.32 -52.57
N ILE A 224 -23.05 -34.14 -52.50
CA ILE A 224 -24.41 -33.90 -53.01
C ILE A 224 -24.44 -34.15 -54.52
N ALA A 225 -23.49 -33.61 -55.28
CA ALA A 225 -23.42 -33.82 -56.73
C ALA A 225 -23.28 -35.30 -57.10
N ALA A 226 -22.49 -36.08 -56.35
CA ALA A 226 -22.36 -37.51 -56.55
C ALA A 226 -23.69 -38.25 -56.28
N VAL A 227 -24.36 -37.95 -55.16
CA VAL A 227 -25.66 -38.55 -54.82
C VAL A 227 -26.74 -38.18 -55.84
N VAL A 228 -26.75 -36.93 -56.31
CA VAL A 228 -27.67 -36.48 -57.38
C VAL A 228 -27.41 -37.27 -58.65
N GLY A 229 -26.15 -37.47 -59.06
CA GLY A 229 -25.81 -38.29 -60.22
C GLY A 229 -26.26 -39.75 -60.10
N ASP A 230 -26.09 -40.35 -58.91
CA ASP A 230 -26.57 -41.72 -58.64
C ASP A 230 -28.11 -41.82 -58.70
N ILE A 231 -28.82 -40.81 -58.17
CA ILE A 231 -30.28 -40.73 -58.22
C ILE A 231 -30.76 -40.56 -59.66
N ASP A 232 -30.14 -39.68 -60.44
CA ASP A 232 -30.50 -39.46 -61.85
C ASP A 232 -30.32 -40.74 -62.67
N ALA A 233 -29.20 -41.46 -62.47
CA ALA A 233 -28.95 -42.74 -63.12
C ALA A 233 -29.98 -43.81 -62.74
N ALA A 234 -30.38 -43.88 -61.47
CA ALA A 234 -31.40 -44.81 -61.02
C ALA A 234 -32.80 -44.47 -61.57
N LEU A 235 -33.14 -43.18 -61.67
CA LEU A 235 -34.40 -42.71 -62.23
C LEU A 235 -34.49 -43.02 -63.74
N ASP A 236 -33.40 -42.81 -64.48
CA ASP A 236 -33.31 -43.16 -65.90
C ASP A 236 -33.49 -44.67 -66.13
N ALA A 237 -32.91 -45.50 -65.27
CA ALA A 237 -33.09 -46.95 -65.34
C ALA A 237 -34.55 -47.37 -65.15
N ILE A 238 -35.26 -46.77 -64.19
CA ILE A 238 -36.69 -47.03 -63.94
C ILE A 238 -37.55 -46.55 -65.12
N ASN A 239 -37.31 -45.34 -65.63
CA ASN A 239 -38.10 -44.78 -66.73
C ASN A 239 -37.83 -45.47 -68.07
N GLY A 240 -36.64 -46.03 -68.26
CA GLY A 240 -36.28 -46.83 -69.44
C GLY A 240 -36.94 -48.21 -69.49
N GLU A 241 -37.42 -48.74 -68.36
CA GLU A 241 -38.16 -50.01 -68.29
C GLU A 241 -39.69 -49.87 -68.47
N VAL A 242 -40.23 -48.64 -68.51
CA VAL A 242 -41.68 -48.36 -68.54
C VAL A 242 -42.22 -48.06 -69.96
N ILE A 243 -41.47 -48.37 -71.03
CA ILE A 243 -41.92 -48.21 -72.43
C ILE A 243 -42.17 -49.56 -73.11
#